data_AF-A0AAV5U2X2-F1
#
_entry.id   AF-A0AAV5U2X2-F1
#
_cell.length_a   1.000
_cell.length_b   1.000
_cell.length_c   1.000
_cell.angle_alpha   90.00
_cell.angle_beta   90.00
_cell.angle_gamma   90.00
#
_symmetry.space_group_name_H-M   'P 1'
#
loop_
_entity.id
_entity.type
_entity.pdbx_description
1 polymer ?
#
loop_
_entity_poly.entity_id
_entity_poly.type
_entity_poly.pdbx_seq_one_letter_code
_entity_poly.pdbx_strand_id
1 'polypeptide(L)'
;ARLNEQQNLLRAVSGSGVEHMEMVGKQWDQFDVMLDSHQDMIKAEVENLRQNVGTRVKAVNDESEKLLARWNQFKPKSDALQGDRITMQKAIEFIREKRQQFDELKAHSDEIRKECEQFDVAAPQFTFLDEMETDLVDLENNWMLYEMFTTEMDDLSKEDWIVFRSKTYLFDEFLNKWTEKMKTGQQTHMSVRLMKDVESLQVI
;
A
#
# COMPACT_ATOMS: atom_id res chain seq x y z
N ALA A 1 50.66 -43.12 -58.97
CA ALA A 1 49.41 -42.47 -59.39
C ALA A 1 48.29 -42.72 -58.37
N ARG A 2 47.80 -43.96 -58.25
CA ARG A 2 46.66 -44.33 -57.39
C ARG A 2 46.78 -43.97 -55.89
N LEU A 3 47.98 -44.09 -55.33
CA LEU A 3 48.25 -43.75 -53.92
C LEU A 3 48.16 -42.24 -53.65
N ASN A 4 48.56 -41.41 -54.62
CA ASN A 4 48.53 -39.96 -54.54
C ASN A 4 47.09 -39.43 -54.66
N GLU A 5 46.25 -40.07 -55.49
CA GLU A 5 44.81 -39.79 -55.57
C GLU A 5 44.08 -40.15 -54.27
N GLN A 6 44.38 -41.32 -53.68
CA GLN A 6 43.80 -41.69 -52.38
C GLN A 6 44.23 -40.76 -51.26
N GLN A 7 45.48 -40.31 -51.26
CA GLN A 7 46.01 -39.37 -50.28
C GLN A 7 45.40 -37.96 -50.45
N ASN A 8 45.16 -37.52 -51.70
CA ASN A 8 44.46 -36.26 -51.98
C ASN A 8 42.97 -36.32 -51.63
N LEU A 9 42.29 -37.44 -51.90
CA LEU A 9 40.88 -37.64 -51.52
C LEU A 9 40.72 -37.72 -50.01
N LEU A 10 41.62 -38.42 -49.31
CA LEU A 10 41.65 -38.43 -47.85
C LEU A 10 41.87 -37.01 -47.33
N ARG A 11 42.83 -36.24 -47.87
CA ARG A 11 43.04 -34.84 -47.47
C ARG A 11 41.85 -33.94 -47.77
N ALA A 12 41.12 -34.14 -48.87
CA ALA A 12 39.94 -33.36 -49.22
C ALA A 12 38.73 -33.69 -48.33
N VAL A 13 38.53 -34.99 -48.02
CA VAL A 13 37.40 -35.48 -47.22
C VAL A 13 37.65 -35.31 -45.71
N SER A 14 38.88 -35.52 -45.24
CA SER A 14 39.26 -35.30 -43.83
C SER A 14 39.66 -33.85 -43.56
N GLY A 15 40.25 -33.13 -44.51
CA GLY A 15 40.63 -31.72 -44.36
C GLY A 15 39.42 -30.80 -44.29
N SER A 16 38.36 -31.04 -45.07
CA SER A 16 37.10 -30.30 -44.94
C SER A 16 36.39 -30.59 -43.60
N GLY A 17 36.47 -31.82 -43.09
CA GLY A 17 35.97 -32.18 -41.76
C GLY A 17 36.78 -31.54 -40.63
N VAL A 18 38.11 -31.48 -40.76
CA VAL A 18 39.01 -30.82 -39.80
C VAL A 18 38.83 -29.29 -39.84
N GLU A 19 38.73 -28.68 -41.02
CA GLU A 19 38.41 -27.25 -41.18
C GLU A 19 37.03 -26.90 -40.61
N HIS A 20 36.03 -27.78 -40.80
CA HIS A 20 34.70 -27.61 -40.21
C HIS A 20 34.74 -27.75 -38.68
N MET A 21 35.52 -28.69 -38.14
CA MET A 21 35.70 -28.88 -36.70
C MET A 21 36.44 -27.69 -36.06
N GLU A 22 37.45 -27.14 -36.73
CA GLU A 22 38.12 -25.90 -36.32
C GLU A 22 37.17 -24.70 -36.37
N MET A 23 36.29 -24.62 -37.37
CA MET A 23 35.26 -23.58 -37.46
C MET A 23 34.24 -23.68 -36.32
N VAL A 24 33.75 -24.89 -36.02
CA VAL A 24 32.83 -25.13 -34.89
C VAL A 24 33.52 -24.81 -33.56
N GLY A 25 34.80 -25.17 -33.41
CA GLY A 25 35.61 -24.79 -32.24
C GLY A 25 35.67 -23.26 -32.06
N LYS A 26 35.96 -22.51 -33.13
CA LYS A 26 35.95 -21.04 -33.11
C LYS A 26 34.57 -20.46 -32.77
N GLN A 27 33.49 -21.04 -33.29
CA GLN A 27 32.13 -20.61 -32.95
C GLN A 27 31.79 -20.89 -31.48
N TRP A 28 32.26 -22.01 -30.94
CA TRP A 28 32.10 -22.34 -29.53
C TRP A 28 32.90 -21.39 -28.64
N ASP A 29 34.16 -21.10 -28.97
CA ASP A 29 34.98 -20.12 -28.25
C ASP A 29 34.32 -18.72 -28.27
N GLN A 30 33.77 -18.33 -29.43
CA GLN A 30 33.03 -17.06 -29.55
C GLN A 30 31.75 -17.07 -28.72
N PHE A 31 31.04 -18.19 -28.66
CA PHE A 31 29.85 -18.35 -27.83
C PHE A 31 30.19 -18.31 -26.34
N ASP A 32 31.29 -18.93 -25.92
CA ASP A 32 31.76 -18.93 -24.53
C ASP A 32 32.10 -17.51 -24.07
N VAL A 33 32.85 -16.76 -24.89
CA VAL A 33 33.13 -15.33 -24.64
C VAL A 33 31.85 -14.50 -24.59
N MET A 34 30.88 -14.79 -25.46
CA MET A 34 29.58 -14.12 -25.43
C MET A 34 28.82 -14.45 -24.14
N LEU A 35 28.81 -15.70 -23.72
CA LEU A 35 28.13 -16.15 -22.51
C LEU A 35 28.74 -15.51 -21.26
N ASP A 36 30.06 -15.46 -21.16
CA ASP A 36 30.77 -14.74 -20.08
C ASP A 36 30.42 -13.26 -20.07
N SER A 37 30.43 -12.60 -21.24
CA SER A 37 30.02 -11.19 -21.36
C SER A 37 28.57 -10.98 -20.93
N HIS A 38 27.66 -11.89 -21.28
CA HIS A 38 26.27 -11.84 -20.85
C HIS A 38 26.11 -12.06 -19.35
N GLN A 39 26.89 -12.98 -18.77
CA GLN A 39 26.90 -13.21 -17.33
C GLN A 39 27.34 -11.95 -16.58
N ASP A 40 28.36 -11.26 -17.07
CA ASP A 40 28.83 -10.00 -16.46
C ASP A 40 27.85 -8.85 -16.64
N MET A 41 27.17 -8.76 -17.78
CA MET A 41 26.06 -7.82 -17.98
C MET A 41 24.92 -8.07 -16.99
N ILE A 42 24.52 -9.33 -16.77
CA ILE A 42 23.47 -9.68 -15.81
C ILE A 42 23.88 -9.29 -14.40
N LYS A 43 25.13 -9.56 -13.99
CA LYS A 43 25.63 -9.13 -12.66
C LYS A 43 25.57 -7.62 -12.49
N ALA A 44 25.98 -6.85 -13.50
CA ALA A 44 25.94 -5.40 -13.47
C ALA A 44 24.50 -4.87 -13.37
N GLU A 45 23.57 -5.47 -14.11
CA GLU A 45 22.15 -5.09 -14.07
C GLU A 45 21.52 -5.38 -12.70
N VAL A 46 21.83 -6.54 -12.10
CA VAL A 46 21.37 -6.89 -10.75
C VAL A 46 21.89 -5.90 -9.71
N GLU A 47 23.15 -5.47 -9.81
CA GLU A 47 23.70 -4.47 -8.89
C GLU A 47 23.05 -3.09 -9.07
N ASN A 48 22.75 -2.69 -10.31
CA ASN A 48 22.01 -1.47 -10.59
C ASN A 48 20.62 -1.50 -9.95
N LEU A 49 19.90 -2.62 -10.11
CA LEU A 49 18.59 -2.84 -9.50
C LEU A 49 18.66 -2.75 -7.97
N ARG A 50 19.68 -3.35 -7.34
CA ARG A 50 19.91 -3.24 -5.89
C ARG A 50 20.09 -1.79 -5.43
N GLN A 51 20.89 -1.00 -6.15
CA GLN A 51 21.09 0.42 -5.84
C GLN A 51 19.80 1.24 -6.01
N ASN A 52 19.03 0.96 -7.06
CA ASN A 52 17.75 1.62 -7.33
C ASN A 52 16.74 1.31 -6.22
N VAL A 53 16.58 0.03 -5.87
CA VAL A 53 15.74 -0.43 -4.76
C VAL A 53 16.16 0.27 -3.46
N GLY A 54 17.45 0.32 -3.15
CA GLY A 54 17.94 1.03 -1.95
C GLY A 54 17.55 2.52 -1.93
N THR A 55 17.60 3.18 -3.07
CA THR A 55 17.19 4.59 -3.21
C THR A 55 15.68 4.75 -2.98
N ARG A 56 14.86 3.86 -3.55
CA ARG A 56 13.39 3.86 -3.38
C ARG A 56 12.97 3.52 -1.95
N VAL A 57 13.62 2.55 -1.31
CA VAL A 57 13.41 2.21 0.10
C VAL A 57 13.65 3.43 0.98
N LYS A 58 14.75 4.15 0.74
CA LYS A 58 15.05 5.38 1.47
C LYS A 58 13.98 6.45 1.25
N ALA A 59 13.55 6.65 0.00
CA ALA A 59 12.51 7.64 -0.32
C ALA A 59 11.19 7.33 0.42
N VAL A 60 10.72 6.08 0.38
CA VAL A 60 9.50 5.67 1.10
C VAL A 60 9.67 5.83 2.61
N ASN A 61 10.83 5.50 3.18
CA ASN A 61 11.08 5.71 4.61
C ASN A 61 11.08 7.20 4.99
N ASP A 62 11.74 8.06 4.22
CA ASP A 62 11.79 9.52 4.46
C ASP A 62 10.37 10.13 4.34
N GLU A 63 9.54 9.64 3.43
CA GLU A 63 8.14 10.06 3.28
C GLU A 63 7.26 9.54 4.42
N SER A 64 7.47 8.29 4.83
CA SER A 64 6.74 7.67 5.95
C SER A 64 7.04 8.38 7.28
N GLU A 65 8.30 8.74 7.54
CA GLU A 65 8.70 9.51 8.72
C GLU A 65 8.01 10.89 8.74
N LYS A 66 8.01 11.60 7.60
CA LYS A 66 7.32 12.90 7.48
C LYS A 66 5.82 12.77 7.70
N LEU A 67 5.21 11.73 7.14
CA LEU A 67 3.78 11.49 7.30
C LEU A 67 3.43 11.19 8.76
N LEU A 68 4.19 10.30 9.41
CA LEU A 68 4.04 9.98 10.83
C LEU A 68 4.24 11.21 11.72
N ALA A 69 5.23 12.05 11.45
CA ALA A 69 5.47 13.28 12.20
C ALA A 69 4.27 14.24 12.09
N ARG A 70 3.73 14.44 10.88
CA ARG A 70 2.53 15.27 10.65
C ARG A 70 1.30 14.67 11.33
N TRP A 71 1.14 13.35 11.25
CA TRP A 71 0.07 12.63 11.92
C TRP A 71 0.13 12.83 13.43
N ASN A 72 1.27 12.57 14.06
CA ASN A 72 1.45 12.76 15.50
C ASN A 72 1.23 14.21 15.96
N GLN A 73 1.57 15.19 15.11
CA GLN A 73 1.37 16.61 15.41
C GLN A 73 -0.11 17.03 15.34
N PHE A 74 -0.84 16.57 14.32
CA PHE A 74 -2.14 17.12 13.96
C PHE A 74 -3.32 16.15 14.12
N LYS A 75 -3.07 14.89 14.51
CA LYS A 75 -4.16 13.92 14.72
C LYS A 75 -5.18 14.48 15.72
N PRO A 76 -6.49 14.35 15.44
CA PRO A 76 -7.53 14.82 16.34
C PRO A 76 -7.40 14.20 17.73
N LYS A 77 -7.27 15.03 18.75
CA LYS A 77 -7.19 14.61 20.15
C LYS A 77 -8.59 14.62 20.78
N SER A 78 -8.69 14.15 22.03
CA SER A 78 -9.96 14.07 22.75
C SER A 78 -10.66 15.43 22.96
N ASP A 79 -9.94 16.55 22.83
CA ASP A 79 -10.51 17.90 22.88
C ASP A 79 -11.32 18.25 21.61
N ALA A 80 -10.92 17.74 20.45
CA ALA A 80 -11.68 17.88 19.20
C ALA A 80 -13.10 17.30 19.34
N LEU A 81 -13.30 16.30 20.20
CA LEU A 81 -14.60 15.70 20.52
C LEU A 81 -15.54 16.65 21.28
N GLN A 82 -15.05 17.77 21.80
CA GLN A 82 -15.88 18.83 22.40
C GLN A 82 -16.27 19.91 21.37
N GLY A 83 -15.76 19.81 20.14
CA GLY A 83 -16.07 20.73 19.06
C GLY A 83 -17.53 20.70 18.62
N ASP A 84 -17.85 21.67 17.77
CA ASP A 84 -19.09 21.70 17.00
C ASP A 84 -19.05 20.71 15.82
N ARG A 85 -20.18 20.54 15.14
CA ARG A 85 -20.30 19.64 13.98
C ARG A 85 -19.24 19.91 12.90
N ILE A 86 -18.92 21.18 12.66
CA ILE A 86 -17.93 21.59 11.64
C ILE A 86 -16.53 21.11 12.05
N THR A 87 -16.17 21.28 13.32
CA THR A 87 -14.88 20.81 13.85
C THR A 87 -14.75 19.29 13.74
N MET A 88 -15.83 18.57 14.05
CA MET A 88 -15.87 17.11 13.96
C MET A 88 -15.73 16.61 12.52
N GLN A 89 -16.41 17.26 11.57
CA GLN A 89 -16.29 16.95 10.14
C GLN A 89 -14.86 17.18 9.62
N LYS A 90 -14.23 18.30 9.97
CA LYS A 90 -12.84 18.58 9.61
C LYS A 90 -11.86 17.53 10.17
N ALA A 91 -12.12 17.03 11.37
CA ALA A 91 -11.32 15.96 11.96
C ALA A 91 -11.46 14.64 11.15
N ILE A 92 -12.68 14.27 10.74
CA ILE A 92 -12.92 13.11 9.89
C ILE A 92 -12.24 13.27 8.51
N GLU A 93 -12.38 14.44 7.89
CA GLU A 93 -11.73 14.75 6.61
C GLU A 93 -10.21 14.61 6.71
N PHE A 94 -9.61 15.15 7.78
CA PHE A 94 -8.17 15.01 8.04
C PHE A 94 -7.75 13.53 8.18
N ILE A 95 -8.51 12.73 8.94
CA ILE A 95 -8.20 11.31 9.13
C ILE A 95 -8.24 10.57 7.78
N ARG A 96 -9.29 10.79 6.97
CA ARG A 96 -9.44 10.18 5.64
C ARG A 96 -8.32 10.60 4.68
N GLU A 97 -7.94 11.87 4.68
CA GLU A 97 -6.82 12.37 3.87
C GLU A 97 -5.51 11.65 4.25
N LYS A 98 -5.28 11.46 5.55
CA LYS A 98 -4.07 10.77 6.04
C LYS A 98 -4.11 9.27 5.79
N ARG A 99 -5.28 8.62 5.86
CA ARG A 99 -5.47 7.23 5.40
C ARG A 99 -5.09 7.07 3.94
N GLN A 100 -5.57 7.96 3.07
CA GLN A 100 -5.24 7.90 1.66
C GLN A 100 -3.73 8.03 1.42
N GLN A 101 -3.08 9.01 2.06
CA GLN A 101 -1.62 9.18 1.97
C GLN A 101 -0.85 7.96 2.49
N PHE A 102 -1.36 7.34 3.55
CA PHE A 102 -0.80 6.11 4.11
C PHE A 102 -0.93 4.94 3.12
N ASP A 103 -2.10 4.73 2.54
CA ASP A 103 -2.37 3.62 1.62
C ASP A 103 -1.51 3.73 0.34
N GLU A 104 -1.28 4.95 -0.17
CA GLU A 104 -0.38 5.20 -1.29
C GLU A 104 1.08 4.79 -0.95
N LEU A 105 1.58 5.16 0.23
CA LEU A 105 2.92 4.74 0.68
C LEU A 105 3.01 3.24 0.95
N LYS A 106 1.94 2.64 1.49
CA LYS A 106 1.87 1.19 1.72
C LYS A 106 1.91 0.42 0.40
N ALA A 107 1.21 0.90 -0.62
CA ALA A 107 1.26 0.31 -1.96
C ALA A 107 2.68 0.35 -2.55
N HIS A 108 3.37 1.49 -2.46
CA HIS A 108 4.77 1.60 -2.90
C HIS A 108 5.71 0.69 -2.09
N SER A 109 5.51 0.58 -0.78
CA SER A 109 6.26 -0.32 0.10
C SER A 109 6.10 -1.79 -0.32
N ASP A 110 4.88 -2.20 -0.63
CA ASP A 110 4.55 -3.56 -1.05
C ASP A 110 5.12 -3.90 -2.44
N GLU A 111 5.12 -2.93 -3.37
CA GLU A 111 5.78 -3.07 -4.67
C GLU A 111 7.29 -3.29 -4.52
N ILE A 112 7.96 -2.47 -3.69
CA ILE A 112 9.39 -2.63 -3.40
C ILE A 112 9.67 -4.01 -2.78
N ARG A 113 8.81 -4.49 -1.87
CA ARG A 113 8.98 -5.80 -1.25
C ARG A 113 8.92 -6.93 -2.28
N LYS A 114 7.96 -6.87 -3.21
CA LYS A 114 7.85 -7.83 -4.32
C LYS A 114 9.07 -7.81 -5.24
N GLU A 115 9.61 -6.63 -5.53
CA GLU A 115 10.85 -6.52 -6.31
C GLU A 115 12.04 -7.11 -5.55
N CYS A 116 12.19 -6.83 -4.25
CA CYS A 116 13.24 -7.44 -3.43
C CYS A 116 13.18 -8.98 -3.46
N GLU A 117 11.98 -9.55 -3.37
CA GLU A 117 11.75 -11.00 -3.47
C GLU A 117 12.17 -11.55 -4.85
N GLN A 118 11.88 -10.83 -5.94
CA GLN A 118 12.26 -11.23 -7.30
C GLN A 118 13.78 -11.30 -7.49
N PHE A 119 14.54 -10.44 -6.81
CA PHE A 119 15.99 -10.30 -6.98
C PHE A 119 16.81 -10.94 -5.85
N ASP A 120 16.17 -11.73 -4.97
CA ASP A 120 16.79 -12.34 -3.79
C ASP A 120 17.57 -11.31 -2.93
N VAL A 121 16.93 -10.14 -2.74
CA VAL A 121 17.41 -9.05 -1.90
C VAL A 121 16.64 -9.07 -0.59
N ALA A 122 17.33 -8.79 0.52
CA ALA A 122 16.68 -8.71 1.83
C ALA A 122 15.50 -7.72 1.82
N ALA A 123 14.34 -8.17 2.32
CA ALA A 123 13.15 -7.35 2.36
C ALA A 123 13.37 -6.12 3.27
N PRO A 124 13.07 -4.90 2.80
CA PRO A 124 13.18 -3.69 3.61
C PRO A 124 12.13 -3.67 4.72
N GLN A 125 12.49 -3.05 5.83
CA GLN A 125 11.57 -2.76 6.93
C GLN A 125 11.12 -1.29 6.84
N PHE A 126 9.82 -1.06 7.08
CA PHE A 126 9.19 0.26 7.04
C PHE A 126 8.51 0.54 8.38
N THR A 127 9.31 0.66 9.44
CA THR A 127 8.83 0.76 10.83
C THR A 127 7.87 1.93 11.07
N PHE A 128 8.08 3.05 10.39
CA PHE A 128 7.21 4.22 10.50
C PHE A 128 5.81 3.98 9.94
N LEU A 129 5.69 3.17 8.87
CA LEU A 129 4.38 2.76 8.36
C LEU A 129 3.70 1.83 9.35
N ASP A 130 4.41 0.83 9.88
CA ASP A 130 3.82 -0.12 10.83
C ASP A 130 3.33 0.58 12.12
N GLU A 131 4.10 1.55 12.62
CA GLU A 131 3.71 2.39 13.76
C GLU A 131 2.45 3.24 13.45
N MET A 132 2.46 3.93 12.30
CA MET A 132 1.34 4.78 11.90
C MET A 132 0.06 3.98 11.67
N GLU A 133 0.16 2.79 11.08
CA GLU A 133 -0.98 1.93 10.74
C GLU A 133 -1.82 1.62 11.98
N THR A 134 -1.16 1.24 13.07
CA THR A 134 -1.83 0.88 14.32
C THR A 134 -2.62 2.06 14.89
N ASP A 135 -1.98 3.21 15.02
CA ASP A 135 -2.60 4.42 15.60
C ASP A 135 -3.69 5.00 14.70
N LEU A 136 -3.54 4.87 13.37
CA LEU A 136 -4.53 5.34 12.41
C LEU A 136 -5.78 4.45 12.41
N VAL A 137 -5.64 3.12 12.48
CA VAL A 137 -6.77 2.19 12.64
C VAL A 137 -7.53 2.45 13.94
N ASP A 138 -6.81 2.63 15.05
CA ASP A 138 -7.44 2.91 16.35
C ASP A 138 -8.23 4.22 16.34
N LEU A 139 -7.66 5.27 15.75
CA LEU A 139 -8.33 6.57 15.65
C LEU A 139 -9.53 6.50 14.70
N GLU A 140 -9.40 5.87 13.54
CA GLU A 140 -10.51 5.66 12.60
C GLU A 140 -11.67 4.91 13.22
N ASN A 141 -11.42 3.80 13.91
CA ASN A 141 -12.47 3.04 14.57
C ASN A 141 -13.26 3.88 15.56
N ASN A 142 -12.58 4.78 16.27
CA ASN A 142 -13.21 5.70 17.22
C ASN A 142 -14.05 6.78 16.50
N TRP A 143 -13.53 7.37 15.42
CA TRP A 143 -14.21 8.46 14.68
C TRP A 143 -15.30 7.96 13.72
N MET A 144 -15.20 6.73 13.21
CA MET A 144 -16.19 6.10 12.34
C MET A 144 -17.57 6.03 13.01
N LEU A 145 -17.64 5.86 14.33
CA LEU A 145 -18.91 5.88 15.07
C LEU A 145 -19.67 7.20 14.88
N TYR A 146 -18.97 8.33 14.90
CA TYR A 146 -19.57 9.64 14.69
C TYR A 146 -19.99 9.85 13.25
N GLU A 147 -19.15 9.42 12.31
CA GLU A 147 -19.47 9.48 10.89
C GLU A 147 -20.74 8.68 10.57
N MET A 148 -20.88 7.47 11.12
CA MET A 148 -22.09 6.67 10.97
C MET A 148 -23.32 7.38 11.56
N PHE A 149 -23.21 7.92 12.77
CA PHE A 149 -24.31 8.62 13.44
C PHE A 149 -24.78 9.83 12.63
N THR A 150 -23.84 10.68 12.23
CA THR A 150 -24.13 11.90 11.46
C THR A 150 -24.67 11.58 10.08
N THR A 151 -24.19 10.52 9.42
CA THR A 151 -24.71 10.08 8.12
C THR A 151 -26.17 9.63 8.23
N GLU A 152 -26.48 8.77 9.20
CA GLU A 152 -27.86 8.32 9.44
C GLU A 152 -28.79 9.49 9.82
N MET A 153 -28.30 10.43 10.64
CA MET A 153 -29.03 11.64 11.01
C MET A 153 -29.28 12.55 9.80
N ASP A 154 -28.28 12.73 8.95
CA ASP A 154 -28.39 13.52 7.72
C ASP A 154 -29.37 12.88 6.73
N ASP A 155 -29.42 11.56 6.64
CA ASP A 155 -30.38 10.85 5.80
C ASP A 155 -31.83 11.11 6.24
N LEU A 156 -32.10 11.13 7.54
CA LEU A 156 -33.42 11.54 8.07
C LEU A 156 -33.73 13.00 7.74
N SER A 157 -32.72 13.87 7.77
CA SER A 157 -32.90 15.31 7.49
C SER A 157 -33.19 15.64 6.02
N LYS A 158 -32.91 14.71 5.09
CA LYS A 158 -33.16 14.89 3.65
C LYS A 158 -34.64 14.74 3.28
N GLU A 159 -35.47 14.13 4.14
CA GLU A 159 -36.89 13.95 3.86
C GLU A 159 -37.65 15.27 4.06
N ASP A 160 -38.49 15.64 3.09
CA ASP A 160 -39.34 16.83 3.19
C ASP A 160 -40.21 16.78 4.44
N TRP A 161 -40.24 17.88 5.21
CA TRP A 161 -40.98 17.95 6.47
C TRP A 161 -42.46 17.56 6.33
N ILE A 162 -43.09 17.89 5.20
CA ILE A 162 -44.50 17.56 4.93
C ILE A 162 -44.74 16.05 4.96
N VAL A 163 -43.76 15.27 4.51
CA VAL A 163 -43.78 13.80 4.52
C VAL A 163 -43.32 13.29 5.88
N PHE A 164 -42.20 13.80 6.37
CA PHE A 164 -41.54 13.32 7.60
C PHE A 164 -42.39 13.48 8.85
N ARG A 165 -43.21 14.53 8.97
CA ARG A 165 -44.11 14.75 10.11
C ARG A 165 -45.10 13.61 10.37
N SER A 166 -45.36 12.76 9.37
CA SER A 166 -46.21 11.57 9.52
C SER A 166 -45.43 10.33 10.02
N LYS A 167 -44.11 10.43 10.09
CA LYS A 167 -43.16 9.37 10.42
C LYS A 167 -42.17 9.75 11.52
N THR A 168 -42.56 10.64 12.43
CA THR A 168 -41.67 11.10 13.52
C THR A 168 -41.14 9.95 14.38
N TYR A 169 -41.88 8.84 14.46
CA TYR A 169 -41.44 7.61 15.13
C TYR A 169 -40.11 7.06 14.59
N LEU A 170 -39.76 7.33 13.33
CA LEU A 170 -38.45 6.93 12.75
C LEU A 170 -37.29 7.65 13.45
N PHE A 171 -37.51 8.88 13.91
CA PHE A 171 -36.51 9.60 14.69
C PHE A 171 -36.34 8.98 16.08
N ASP A 172 -37.45 8.61 16.73
CA ASP A 172 -37.41 7.92 18.02
C ASP A 172 -36.72 6.56 17.92
N GLU A 173 -37.01 5.78 16.86
CA GLU A 173 -36.32 4.53 16.55
C GLU A 173 -34.82 4.73 16.34
N PHE A 174 -34.43 5.79 15.62
CA PHE A 174 -33.03 6.17 15.44
C PHE A 174 -32.35 6.50 16.78
N LEU A 175 -32.95 7.33 17.63
CA LEU A 175 -32.38 7.68 18.94
C LEU A 175 -32.27 6.46 19.87
N ASN A 176 -33.27 5.58 19.87
CA ASN A 176 -33.25 4.34 20.65
C ASN A 176 -32.15 3.38 20.16
N LYS A 177 -32.05 3.18 18.84
CA LYS A 177 -30.98 2.38 18.21
C LYS A 177 -29.60 2.87 18.65
N TRP A 178 -29.36 4.17 18.61
CA TRP A 178 -28.06 4.73 19.00
C TRP A 178 -27.83 4.71 20.52
N THR A 179 -28.87 4.89 21.32
CA THR A 179 -28.79 4.72 22.79
C THR A 179 -28.38 3.31 23.16
N GLU A 180 -29.00 2.29 22.54
CA GLU A 180 -28.67 0.88 22.78
C GLU A 180 -27.24 0.57 22.30
N LYS A 181 -26.89 0.99 21.09
CA LYS A 181 -25.55 0.80 20.51
C LYS A 181 -24.44 1.38 21.40
N MET A 182 -24.66 2.55 22.01
CA MET A 182 -23.69 3.18 22.92
C MET A 182 -23.63 2.51 24.30
N LYS A 183 -24.69 1.82 24.73
CA LYS A 183 -24.71 1.05 25.99
C LYS A 183 -24.03 -0.30 25.85
N THR A 184 -24.20 -0.98 24.71
CA THR A 184 -23.66 -2.33 24.48
C THR A 184 -22.25 -2.32 23.86
N GLY A 185 -21.86 -1.21 23.22
CA GLY A 185 -20.55 -1.05 22.59
C GLY A 185 -19.40 -0.78 23.56
N GLN A 186 -18.17 -0.78 23.02
CA GLN A 186 -16.98 -0.37 23.77
C GLN A 186 -17.10 1.10 24.18
N GLN A 187 -16.87 1.39 25.46
CA GLN A 187 -16.87 2.76 25.96
C GLN A 187 -15.61 3.50 25.48
N THR A 188 -15.80 4.49 24.62
CA THR A 188 -14.75 5.40 24.12
C THR A 188 -15.13 6.84 24.42
N HIS A 189 -14.19 7.77 24.26
CA HIS A 189 -14.52 9.19 24.36
C HIS A 189 -15.58 9.62 23.31
N MET A 190 -15.59 8.99 22.13
CA MET A 190 -16.63 9.23 21.13
C MET A 190 -17.99 8.69 21.56
N SER A 191 -18.05 7.50 22.15
CA SER A 191 -19.33 6.93 22.61
C SER A 191 -19.99 7.81 23.67
N VAL A 192 -19.19 8.36 24.59
CA VAL A 192 -19.67 9.30 25.63
C VAL A 192 -20.15 10.62 25.00
N ARG A 193 -19.45 11.14 23.99
CA ARG A 193 -19.89 12.35 23.28
C ARG A 193 -21.22 12.11 22.56
N LEU A 194 -21.31 11.02 21.79
CA LEU A 194 -22.54 10.66 21.06
C LEU A 194 -23.72 10.40 22.02
N MET A 195 -23.48 9.81 23.18
CA MET A 195 -24.52 9.63 24.20
C MET A 195 -25.10 10.98 24.66
N LYS A 196 -24.25 11.98 24.92
CA LYS A 196 -24.70 13.34 25.25
C LYS A 196 -25.48 14.00 24.10
N ASP A 197 -25.01 13.82 22.86
CA ASP A 197 -25.69 14.37 21.68
C ASP A 197 -27.10 13.72 21.54
N VAL A 198 -27.21 12.41 21.68
CA VAL A 198 -28.50 11.68 21.66
C VAL A 198 -29.43 12.13 22.79
N GLU A 199 -28.94 12.22 24.03
CA GLU A 199 -29.71 12.72 25.17
C GLU A 199 -30.22 14.15 24.93
N SER A 200 -29.40 15.01 24.32
CA SER A 200 -29.82 16.38 23.99
C SER A 200 -30.95 16.43 22.95
N LEU A 201 -30.96 15.50 22.00
CA LEU A 201 -31.99 15.39 20.96
C LEU A 201 -33.31 14.81 21.50
N GLN A 202 -33.27 14.00 22.56
CA GLN A 202 -34.47 13.45 23.21
C GLN A 202 -35.26 14.48 24.03
N VAL A 203 -34.64 15.61 24.36
CA VAL A 203 -35.27 16.68 25.18
C VAL A 203 -35.99 17.72 24.30
N ILE A 204 -35.78 17.69 22.98
CA ILE A 204 -36.37 18.60 21.98
C ILE A 204 -37.73 18.07 21.53
#